data_AF-A0A7C3Q459-F1
#
_entry.id   AF-A0A7C3Q459-F1
#
_cell.length_a   1.000
_cell.length_b   1.000
_cell.length_c   1.000
_cell.angle_alpha   90.00
_cell.angle_beta   90.00
_cell.angle_gamma   90.00
#
_symmetry.space_group_name_H-M   'P 1'
#
loop_
_entity.id
_entity.type
_entity.pdbx_description
1 polymer ?
#
loop_
_entity_poly.entity_id
_entity_poly.type
_entity_poly.pdbx_seq_one_letter_code
_entity_poly.pdbx_strand_id
1 'polypeptide(L)'
;MPFKINVKPRIINIVPPKNLFETNIYYPLLEPYAYAHIYFNREKNNLMYEVIEPILSKEEKEVLSYVYQGLKEILVVKLSEI
;
A
#
# COMPACT_ATOMS: atom_id res chain seq x y z
N MET A 1 2.37 -19.26 -13.33
CA MET A 1 3.48 -18.30 -13.15
C MET A 1 3.76 -18.15 -11.66
N PRO A 2 5.02 -18.22 -11.19
CA PRO A 2 5.33 -17.99 -9.78
C PRO A 2 5.20 -16.50 -9.44
N PHE A 3 4.50 -16.21 -8.34
CA PHE A 3 4.40 -14.90 -7.71
C PHE A 3 5.80 -14.43 -7.26
N LYS A 4 6.23 -13.23 -7.68
CA LYS A 4 7.52 -12.65 -7.32
C LYS A 4 7.32 -11.27 -6.71
N ILE A 5 7.45 -11.15 -5.40
CA ILE A 5 7.51 -9.85 -4.72
C ILE A 5 8.92 -9.29 -4.90
N ASN A 6 9.04 -8.09 -5.46
CA ASN A 6 10.31 -7.37 -5.43
C ASN A 6 10.49 -6.71 -4.05
N VAL A 7 11.24 -7.40 -3.17
CA VAL A 7 11.57 -6.92 -1.82
C VAL A 7 12.59 -5.78 -1.80
N LYS A 8 13.16 -5.39 -2.95
CA LYS A 8 14.03 -4.22 -3.08
C LYS A 8 13.25 -3.10 -3.76
N PRO A 9 12.64 -2.17 -3.01
CA PRO A 9 11.95 -1.04 -3.60
C PRO A 9 12.92 -0.23 -4.45
N ARG A 10 12.48 0.19 -5.63
CA ARG A 10 13.26 1.10 -6.47
C ARG A 10 13.29 2.44 -5.75
N ILE A 11 14.48 2.97 -5.49
CA ILE A 11 14.62 4.32 -4.96
C ILE A 11 14.27 5.28 -6.09
N ILE A 12 13.20 6.03 -5.92
CA ILE A 12 12.74 7.02 -6.88
C ILE A 12 13.21 8.38 -6.39
N ASN A 13 13.96 9.08 -7.25
CA ASN A 13 14.34 10.45 -6.96
C ASN A 13 13.17 11.37 -7.29
N ILE A 14 12.51 11.89 -6.26
CA ILE A 14 11.37 12.79 -6.40
C ILE A 14 11.91 14.22 -6.46
N VAL A 15 11.66 14.90 -7.58
CA VAL A 15 11.98 16.33 -7.68
C VAL A 15 10.89 17.11 -6.94
N PRO A 16 11.23 17.88 -5.89
CA PRO A 16 10.24 18.66 -5.16
C PRO A 16 9.68 19.76 -6.07
N PRO A 17 8.35 20.01 -6.02
CA PRO A 17 7.73 21.05 -6.82
C PRO A 17 8.18 22.43 -6.32
N LYS A 18 8.31 23.38 -7.26
CA LYS A 18 8.66 24.78 -6.93
C LYS A 18 7.55 25.49 -6.16
N ASN A 19 6.30 25.10 -6.41
CA ASN A 19 5.11 25.69 -5.81
C ASN A 19 4.30 24.59 -5.12
N LEU A 20 3.97 24.80 -3.84
CA LEU A 20 3.20 23.85 -3.05
C LEU A 20 1.82 23.58 -3.68
N PHE A 21 1.18 24.59 -4.25
CA PHE A 21 -0.15 24.48 -4.88
C PHE A 21 -0.17 23.66 -6.17
N GLU A 22 1.01 23.40 -6.75
CA GLU A 22 1.19 22.60 -7.96
C GLU A 22 1.64 21.16 -7.63
N THR A 23 1.76 20.83 -6.34
CA THR A 23 2.19 19.48 -5.94
C THR A 23 1.21 18.44 -6.43
N ASN A 24 1.69 17.53 -7.27
CA ASN A 24 1.00 16.33 -7.71
C ASN A 24 2.04 15.27 -8.08
N ILE A 25 2.42 14.44 -7.11
CA ILE A 25 3.50 13.46 -7.22
C ILE A 25 2.89 12.08 -7.01
N TYR A 26 3.17 11.16 -7.92
CA TYR A 26 2.72 9.79 -7.85
C TYR A 26 3.91 8.86 -8.04
N TYR A 27 4.15 7.97 -7.07
CA TYR A 27 5.26 7.03 -7.15
C TYR A 27 4.92 5.70 -6.43
N PRO A 28 5.46 4.57 -6.90
CA PRO A 28 5.26 3.29 -6.25
C PRO A 28 5.96 3.18 -4.89
N LEU A 29 5.27 2.54 -3.95
CA LEU A 29 5.82 2.06 -2.69
C LEU A 29 6.16 0.56 -2.78
N LEU A 30 5.23 -0.21 -3.36
CA LEU A 30 5.36 -1.64 -3.58
C LEU A 30 4.63 -2.01 -4.87
N GLU A 31 5.32 -2.07 -6.00
CA GLU A 31 4.66 -2.40 -7.28
C GLU A 31 4.20 -3.87 -7.32
N PRO A 32 3.01 -4.16 -7.87
CA PRO A 32 1.94 -3.23 -8.32
C PRO A 32 0.87 -2.93 -7.25
N TYR A 33 1.14 -3.22 -5.98
CA TYR A 33 0.16 -3.24 -4.88
C TYR A 33 0.00 -1.96 -4.09
N ALA A 34 0.97 -1.04 -4.10
CA ALA A 34 0.86 0.19 -3.34
C ALA A 34 1.62 1.34 -3.99
N TYR A 35 0.98 2.51 -4.01
CA TYR A 35 1.53 3.76 -4.51
C TYR A 35 1.27 4.89 -3.53
N ALA A 36 2.17 5.87 -3.46
CA ALA A 36 1.94 7.12 -2.76
C ALA A 36 1.50 8.19 -3.76
N HIS A 37 0.41 8.87 -3.41
CA HIS A 37 -0.07 10.06 -4.11
C HIS A 37 0.04 11.26 -3.17
N ILE A 38 0.95 12.18 -3.49
CA ILE A 38 1.16 13.41 -2.74
C ILE A 38 0.64 14.56 -3.58
N TYR A 39 -0.42 15.22 -3.12
CA TYR A 39 -1.05 16.31 -3.87
C TYR A 39 -1.55 17.43 -2.98
N PHE A 40 -1.61 18.63 -3.52
CA PHE A 40 -2.23 19.75 -2.81
C PHE A 40 -3.75 19.73 -2.99
N ASN A 41 -4.49 19.54 -1.90
CA ASN A 41 -5.95 19.60 -1.92
C ASN A 41 -6.40 21.04 -1.68
N ARG A 42 -6.97 21.68 -2.71
CA ARG A 42 -7.43 23.07 -2.65
C ARG A 42 -8.64 23.29 -1.74
N GLU A 43 -9.52 22.30 -1.61
CA GLU A 43 -10.69 22.38 -0.75
C GLU A 43 -10.30 22.36 0.73
N LYS A 44 -9.32 21.53 1.07
CA LYS A 44 -8.77 21.41 2.43
C LYS A 44 -7.62 22.36 2.70
N ASN A 45 -7.17 23.11 1.68
CA ASN A 45 -5.98 23.98 1.69
C ASN A 45 -4.74 23.34 2.33
N ASN A 46 -4.51 22.06 2.06
CA ASN A 46 -3.47 21.26 2.70
C ASN A 46 -2.80 20.30 1.71
N LEU A 47 -1.54 19.98 1.98
CA LEU A 47 -0.83 18.92 1.28
C LEU A 47 -1.29 17.56 1.82
N MET A 48 -1.80 16.72 0.93
CA MET A 48 -2.29 15.39 1.25
C MET A 48 -1.25 14.34 0.87
N TYR A 49 -1.13 13.32 1.71
CA TYR A 49 -0.40 12.10 1.45
C TYR A 49 -1.40 10.95 1.49
N GLU A 50 -1.60 10.28 0.37
CA GLU A 50 -2.54 9.18 0.22
C GLU A 50 -1.81 7.92 -0.23
N VAL A 51 -2.11 6.79 0.41
CA VAL A 51 -1.61 5.48 -0.01
C VAL A 51 -2.71 4.81 -0.83
N ILE A 52 -2.41 4.54 -2.09
CA ILE A 52 -3.32 3.92 -3.04
C ILE A 52 -3.02 2.42 -3.09
N GLU A 53 -3.97 1.61 -2.63
CA GLU A 53 -3.93 0.15 -2.62
C GLU A 53 -5.07 -0.43 -3.48
N PRO A 54 -4.99 -1.71 -3.90
CA PRO A 54 -6.07 -2.41 -4.55
C PRO A 54 -7.36 -2.37 -3.72
N ILE A 55 -8.42 -1.89 -4.34
CA ILE A 55 -9.75 -1.91 -3.75
C ILE A 55 -10.27 -3.34 -3.81
N LEU A 56 -10.70 -3.84 -2.66
CA LEU A 56 -11.35 -5.15 -2.56
C LEU A 56 -12.87 -4.98 -2.47
N SER A 57 -13.60 -5.84 -3.16
CA SER A 57 -15.04 -6.02 -2.99
C SER A 57 -15.36 -6.50 -1.58
N LYS A 58 -16.65 -6.48 -1.20
CA LYS A 58 -17.07 -6.98 0.11
C LYS A 58 -16.74 -8.47 0.25
N GLU A 59 -17.02 -9.25 -0.78
CA GLU A 59 -16.77 -10.68 -0.86
C GLU A 59 -15.26 -10.97 -0.79
N GLU A 60 -14.43 -10.20 -1.51
CA GLU A 60 -12.97 -10.35 -1.46
C GLU A 60 -12.39 -10.04 -0.06
N LYS A 61 -12.95 -9.04 0.64
CA LYS A 61 -12.57 -8.74 2.03
C LYS A 61 -12.92 -9.87 2.98
N GLU A 62 -14.07 -10.50 2.81
CA GLU A 62 -14.49 -11.65 3.61
C GLU A 62 -13.55 -12.84 3.38
N VAL A 63 -13.22 -13.13 2.12
CA VAL A 63 -12.24 -14.18 1.76
C VAL A 63 -10.87 -13.89 2.35
N LEU A 64 -10.37 -12.66 2.21
CA LEU A 64 -9.08 -12.24 2.77
C LEU A 64 -9.05 -12.44 4.29
N SER A 65 -10.13 -12.06 4.99
CA SER A 65 -10.25 -12.23 6.43
C SER A 65 -10.19 -13.72 6.83
N TYR A 66 -10.92 -14.57 6.12
CA TYR A 66 -10.93 -16.02 6.37
C TYR A 66 -9.53 -16.63 6.22
N VAL A 67 -8.84 -16.33 5.11
CA VAL A 67 -7.47 -16.81 4.87
C VAL A 67 -6.51 -16.31 5.95
N TYR A 68 -6.63 -15.03 6.34
CA TYR A 68 -5.78 -14.44 7.36
C TYR A 68 -5.95 -15.09 8.73
N GLN A 69 -7.20 -15.36 9.15
CA GLN A 69 -7.45 -16.06 10.42
C GLN A 69 -6.92 -17.49 10.40
N GLY A 70 -7.15 -18.24 9.32
CA GLY A 70 -6.62 -19.61 9.20
C GLY A 70 -5.09 -19.66 9.29
N LEU A 71 -4.39 -18.71 8.64
CA LEU A 71 -2.93 -18.61 8.75
C LEU A 71 -2.48 -18.28 10.17
N LYS A 72 -3.18 -17.37 10.86
CA LYS A 72 -2.87 -16.99 12.23
C LYS A 72 -3.00 -18.16 13.19
N GLU A 73 -4.05 -18.96 13.09
CA GLU A 73 -4.25 -20.16 13.92
C GLU A 73 -3.11 -21.16 13.73
N ILE A 74 -2.71 -21.44 12.48
CA ILE A 74 -1.60 -22.35 12.18
C ILE A 74 -0.29 -21.84 12.81
N LEU A 75 -0.02 -20.53 12.73
CA LEU A 75 1.18 -19.95 13.33
C LEU A 75 1.18 -20.05 14.86
N VAL A 76 0.04 -19.81 15.50
CA VAL A 76 -0.11 -19.94 16.96
C VAL A 76 0.15 -21.37 17.41
N VAL A 77 -0.44 -22.37 16.75
CA VAL A 77 -0.25 -23.79 17.08
C VAL A 77 1.24 -24.16 17.01
N LYS A 78 1.93 -23.77 15.94
CA LYS A 78 3.36 -24.04 15.77
C LYS A 78 4.24 -23.38 16.84
N LEU A 79 3.88 -22.20 17.31
CA LEU A 79 4.62 -21.50 18.37
C LEU A 79 4.39 -22.14 19.75
N SER A 80 3.23 -22.76 19.98
CA SER A 80 2.92 -23.46 21.23
C SER A 80 3.49 -24.87 21.35
N GLU A 81 3.90 -25.48 20.22
CA GLU A 81 4.56 -26.79 20.19
C GLU A 81 6.09 -26.70 20.39
N ILE A 82 6.64 -25.49 20.52
CA ILE A 82 8.07 -25.18 20.76
C ILE A 82 8.24 -24.75 22.22
#